data_AF-A0A2H6FWS1-F1
#
_entry.id   AF-A0A2H6FWS1-F1
#
_cell.length_a   1.000
_cell.length_b   1.000
_cell.length_c   1.000
_cell.angle_alpha   90.00
_cell.angle_beta   90.00
_cell.angle_gamma   90.00
#
_symmetry.space_group_name_H-M   'P 1'
#
loop_
_entity.id
_entity.type
_entity.pdbx_description
1 polymer ?
#
loop_
_entity_poly.entity_id
_entity_poly.type
_entity_poly.pdbx_seq_one_letter_code
_entity_poly.pdbx_strand_id
1 'polypeptide(L)'
;MKYYLNDIDTVIDHLNSSGKGLPDDLTPRSVEKDLTIIGLAGMMDPPREEAKQAVAMCKTAGIKPVMITGDHPLTARNIAVRLGIADNRGMITGPELDKLSLEEFEAQVETISVYARVVPEQKIKIVKALQDKGEFVAMTGDGVNDAPALKRADIGIAMGITGTDVSKEASHMILLDDNFATIVKAVKEGRRIFDNIRKFIKYTMTSNSGEIWTIFLAPFLGLPIPLLPIHILWINLVTDGLPGLALTVEPEEKGIMKRPPRHPQESIFAHGMAVHIMWVGLLMGGISIFTQAWSINNGYDQAHWQTMVFTVLCLSQMGHVLAVRTDRESLFKIGLFSNKTLLGAVILTFALQMATIYVPVLNPIFKTAPLSLDELFITLTLASVVFFAVETEKWCFRKKTVIGY
;
A
#
# COMPACT_ATOMS: atom_id res chain seq x y z
N MET A 1 -27.89 -36.91 15.28
CA MET A 1 -28.21 -38.05 16.16
C MET A 1 -28.07 -37.54 17.60
N LYS A 2 -29.15 -37.04 18.19
CA LYS A 2 -29.18 -36.52 19.57
C LYS A 2 -29.59 -37.70 20.47
N TYR A 3 -28.63 -38.50 20.93
CA TYR A 3 -28.84 -39.30 22.14
C TYR A 3 -28.40 -38.41 23.30
N TYR A 4 -29.33 -37.60 23.78
CA TYR A 4 -29.17 -37.03 25.12
C TYR A 4 -29.37 -38.19 26.09
N LEU A 5 -28.34 -38.51 26.87
CA LEU A 5 -28.52 -39.08 28.21
C LEU A 5 -29.21 -38.01 29.05
N ASN A 6 -30.52 -37.85 28.87
CA ASN A 6 -31.31 -36.80 29.52
C ASN A 6 -31.66 -37.14 30.97
N ASP A 7 -31.15 -38.26 31.49
CA ASP A 7 -31.54 -38.75 32.79
C ASP A 7 -30.35 -39.44 33.45
N ILE A 8 -29.53 -38.64 34.13
CA ILE A 8 -28.41 -39.11 34.96
C ILE A 8 -28.92 -40.09 36.03
N ASP A 9 -30.14 -39.90 36.52
CA ASP A 9 -30.74 -40.75 37.55
C ASP A 9 -31.01 -42.16 36.99
N THR A 10 -31.40 -42.27 35.72
CA THR A 10 -31.57 -43.59 35.07
C THR A 10 -30.25 -44.36 34.92
N VAL A 11 -29.12 -43.65 34.67
CA VAL A 11 -27.80 -44.28 34.59
C VAL A 11 -27.33 -44.74 35.97
N ILE A 12 -27.55 -43.90 36.98
CA ILE A 12 -27.20 -44.18 38.38
C ILE A 12 -28.02 -45.37 38.91
N ASP A 13 -29.32 -45.43 38.62
CA ASP A 13 -30.18 -46.56 39.01
C ASP A 13 -29.77 -47.87 38.34
N HIS A 14 -29.31 -47.83 37.08
CA HIS A 14 -28.79 -49.00 36.39
C HIS A 14 -27.46 -49.51 36.98
N LEU A 15 -26.56 -48.59 37.36
CA LEU A 15 -25.31 -48.93 38.03
C LEU A 15 -25.57 -49.54 39.41
N ASN A 16 -26.45 -48.92 40.20
CA ASN A 16 -26.82 -49.41 41.53
C ASN A 16 -27.54 -50.77 41.49
N SER A 17 -28.43 -51.00 40.52
CA SER A 17 -29.13 -52.29 40.36
C SER A 17 -28.24 -53.41 39.83
N SER A 18 -27.12 -53.09 39.18
CA SER A 18 -26.13 -54.07 38.70
C SER A 18 -25.12 -54.53 39.76
N GLY A 19 -25.21 -54.03 41.00
CA GLY A 19 -24.34 -54.42 42.13
C GLY A 19 -22.91 -53.89 42.04
N LYS A 20 -22.59 -53.11 40.99
CA LYS A 20 -21.33 -52.38 40.83
C LYS A 20 -21.61 -50.93 41.20
N GLY A 21 -21.42 -50.57 42.47
CA GLY A 21 -21.47 -49.18 42.90
C GLY A 21 -20.52 -48.30 42.07
N LEU A 22 -20.70 -46.98 42.14
CA LEU A 22 -19.78 -46.04 41.49
C LEU A 22 -18.35 -46.30 41.98
N PRO A 23 -17.36 -46.39 41.07
CA PRO A 23 -15.97 -46.56 41.48
C PRO A 23 -15.49 -45.35 42.29
N ASP A 24 -14.70 -45.59 43.34
CA ASP A 24 -14.17 -44.52 44.22
C ASP A 24 -13.28 -43.52 43.46
N ASP A 25 -12.66 -43.97 42.36
CA ASP A 25 -11.90 -43.15 41.42
C ASP A 25 -12.72 -42.93 40.14
N LEU A 26 -13.17 -41.69 39.94
CA LEU A 26 -13.98 -41.27 38.78
C LEU A 26 -13.12 -40.67 37.65
N THR A 27 -11.81 -40.92 37.60
CA THR A 27 -10.98 -40.47 36.48
C THR A 27 -11.41 -41.15 35.16
N PRO A 28 -11.27 -40.50 33.99
CA PRO A 28 -11.66 -41.10 32.71
C PRO A 28 -11.02 -42.48 32.49
N ARG A 29 -9.78 -42.65 32.94
CA ARG A 29 -9.01 -43.88 32.79
C ARG A 29 -9.52 -45.05 33.64
N SER A 30 -10.20 -44.78 34.76
CA SER A 30 -10.79 -45.82 35.62
C SER A 30 -12.19 -46.22 35.16
N VAL A 31 -12.98 -45.26 34.66
CA VAL A 31 -14.39 -45.45 34.29
C VAL A 31 -14.56 -45.91 32.83
N GLU A 32 -13.71 -45.48 31.90
CA GLU A 32 -13.78 -45.82 30.46
C GLU A 32 -13.11 -47.17 30.14
N LYS A 33 -13.46 -48.23 30.88
CA LYS A 33 -12.96 -49.61 30.67
C LYS A 33 -14.09 -50.51 30.17
N ASP A 34 -13.71 -51.60 29.47
CA ASP A 34 -14.64 -52.61 28.95
C ASP A 34 -15.78 -52.06 28.06
N LEU A 35 -15.52 -50.94 27.37
CA LEU A 35 -16.48 -50.31 26.47
C LEU A 35 -16.67 -51.14 25.19
N THR A 36 -17.90 -51.18 24.68
CA THR A 36 -18.21 -51.77 23.37
C THR A 36 -18.22 -50.69 22.30
N ILE A 37 -17.39 -50.85 21.25
CA ILE A 37 -17.37 -49.90 20.13
C ILE A 37 -18.66 -50.05 19.32
N ILE A 38 -19.47 -48.99 19.26
CA ILE A 38 -20.71 -48.95 18.47
C ILE A 38 -20.46 -48.46 17.03
N GLY A 39 -19.54 -47.51 16.83
CA GLY A 39 -19.21 -46.97 15.51
C GLY A 39 -18.30 -45.73 15.57
N LEU A 40 -17.94 -45.21 14.39
CA LEU A 40 -17.13 -44.00 14.23
C LEU A 40 -17.89 -42.95 13.42
N ALA A 41 -17.78 -41.67 13.82
CA ALA A 41 -18.31 -40.54 13.06
C ALA A 41 -17.18 -39.56 12.75
N GLY A 42 -17.01 -39.23 11.46
CA GLY A 42 -16.05 -38.24 10.99
C GLY A 42 -16.74 -36.90 10.74
N MET A 43 -16.17 -35.83 11.29
CA MET A 43 -16.59 -34.45 11.02
C MET A 43 -15.39 -33.65 10.54
N MET A 44 -15.64 -32.64 9.72
CA MET A 44 -14.62 -31.72 9.23
C MET A 44 -15.15 -30.30 9.24
N ASP A 45 -14.28 -29.35 9.56
CA ASP A 45 -14.53 -27.94 9.29
C ASP A 45 -14.04 -27.62 7.86
N PRO A 46 -14.95 -27.40 6.89
CA PRO A 46 -14.55 -27.19 5.51
C PRO A 46 -13.91 -25.81 5.33
N PRO A 47 -12.75 -25.72 4.64
CA PRO A 47 -12.19 -24.43 4.28
C PRO A 47 -13.16 -23.67 3.35
N ARG A 48 -13.23 -22.35 3.53
CA ARG A 48 -14.00 -21.46 2.63
C ARG A 48 -13.36 -21.43 1.24
N GLU A 49 -14.16 -21.50 0.18
CA GLU A 49 -13.66 -21.41 -1.21
C GLU A 49 -12.88 -20.11 -1.47
N GLU A 50 -13.33 -19.02 -0.86
CA GLU A 50 -12.70 -17.70 -0.93
C GLU A 50 -11.28 -17.70 -0.34
N ALA A 51 -11.02 -18.54 0.68
CA ALA A 51 -9.70 -18.66 1.30
C ALA A 51 -8.69 -19.28 0.33
N LYS A 52 -9.11 -20.26 -0.48
CA LYS A 52 -8.25 -20.86 -1.51
C LYS A 52 -7.87 -19.85 -2.60
N GLN A 53 -8.84 -19.04 -3.05
CA GLN A 53 -8.58 -17.97 -4.01
C GLN A 53 -7.65 -16.89 -3.43
N ALA A 54 -7.87 -16.52 -2.17
CA ALA A 54 -7.03 -15.56 -1.46
C ALA A 54 -5.59 -16.05 -1.31
N VAL A 55 -5.37 -17.32 -0.94
CA VAL A 55 -4.04 -17.95 -0.89
C VAL A 55 -3.34 -17.92 -2.24
N ALA A 56 -4.06 -18.22 -3.33
CA ALA A 56 -3.50 -18.15 -4.68
C ALA A 56 -3.12 -16.72 -5.09
N MET A 57 -3.93 -15.72 -4.72
CA MET A 57 -3.62 -14.31 -4.93
C MET A 57 -2.40 -13.85 -4.11
N CYS A 58 -2.27 -14.28 -2.86
CA CYS A 58 -1.07 -14.02 -2.05
C CYS A 58 0.18 -14.54 -2.76
N LYS A 59 0.17 -15.80 -3.19
CA LYS A 59 1.31 -16.39 -3.93
C LYS A 59 1.61 -15.64 -5.22
N THR A 60 0.59 -15.26 -5.99
CA THR A 60 0.75 -14.46 -7.22
C THR A 60 1.37 -13.09 -6.94
N ALA A 61 1.06 -12.49 -5.80
CA ALA A 61 1.57 -11.21 -5.35
C ALA A 61 2.93 -11.29 -4.65
N GLY A 62 3.56 -12.48 -4.59
CA GLY A 62 4.81 -12.73 -3.89
C GLY A 62 4.69 -12.70 -2.37
N ILE A 63 3.49 -12.86 -1.82
CA ILE A 63 3.23 -12.90 -0.37
C ILE A 63 3.17 -14.36 0.04
N LYS A 64 3.96 -14.74 1.04
CA LYS A 64 3.99 -16.11 1.56
C LYS A 64 2.89 -16.31 2.62
N PRO A 65 1.84 -17.11 2.35
CA PRO A 65 0.87 -17.49 3.37
C PRO A 65 1.48 -18.51 4.32
N VAL A 66 1.26 -18.33 5.63
CA VAL A 66 1.71 -19.24 6.68
C VAL A 66 0.50 -19.63 7.54
N MET A 67 0.32 -20.93 7.77
CA MET A 67 -0.73 -21.46 8.65
C MET A 67 -0.16 -21.74 10.04
N ILE A 68 -0.82 -21.21 11.07
CA ILE A 68 -0.51 -21.46 12.48
C ILE A 68 -1.79 -21.98 13.14
N THR A 69 -1.78 -23.21 13.67
CA THR A 69 -2.97 -23.84 14.26
C THR A 69 -2.64 -24.65 15.51
N GLY A 70 -3.63 -24.78 16.41
CA GLY A 70 -3.62 -25.71 17.54
C GLY A 70 -3.96 -27.16 17.15
N ASP A 71 -4.42 -27.39 15.91
CA ASP A 71 -4.87 -28.70 15.44
C ASP A 71 -3.75 -29.73 15.37
N HIS A 72 -4.18 -31.00 15.28
CA HIS A 72 -3.27 -32.12 15.04
C HIS A 72 -2.51 -31.93 13.71
N PRO A 73 -1.20 -32.27 13.65
CA PRO A 73 -0.37 -32.03 12.45
C PRO A 73 -0.91 -32.62 11.15
N LEU A 74 -1.55 -33.79 11.22
CA LEU A 74 -2.18 -34.43 10.06
C LEU A 74 -3.37 -33.61 9.52
N THR A 75 -4.19 -33.04 10.39
CA THR A 75 -5.31 -32.18 10.00
C THR A 75 -4.80 -30.87 9.39
N ALA A 76 -3.85 -30.22 10.08
CA ALA A 76 -3.22 -28.99 9.61
C ALA A 76 -2.61 -29.16 8.21
N ARG A 77 -1.87 -30.25 7.99
CA ARG A 77 -1.28 -30.58 6.68
C ARG A 77 -2.35 -30.74 5.59
N ASN A 78 -3.40 -31.51 5.87
CA ASN A 78 -4.46 -31.75 4.89
C ASN A 78 -5.19 -30.45 4.50
N ILE A 79 -5.48 -29.58 5.47
CA ILE A 79 -6.10 -28.27 5.22
C ILE A 79 -5.15 -27.38 4.42
N ALA A 80 -3.87 -27.31 4.81
CA ALA A 80 -2.86 -26.49 4.13
C ALA A 80 -2.67 -26.90 2.66
N VAL A 81 -2.64 -28.20 2.36
CA VAL A 81 -2.54 -28.71 0.98
C VAL A 81 -3.81 -28.39 0.18
N ARG A 82 -5.00 -28.57 0.77
CA ARG A 82 -6.27 -28.25 0.11
C ARG A 82 -6.42 -26.77 -0.25
N LEU A 83 -5.96 -25.89 0.64
CA LEU A 83 -5.93 -24.44 0.43
C LEU A 83 -4.80 -23.99 -0.50
N GLY A 84 -3.84 -24.86 -0.80
CA GLY A 84 -2.67 -24.53 -1.61
C GLY A 84 -1.66 -23.67 -0.86
N ILE A 85 -1.59 -23.75 0.47
CA ILE A 85 -0.58 -23.07 1.30
C ILE A 85 0.77 -23.78 1.16
N ALA A 86 0.77 -25.12 1.27
CA ALA A 86 1.98 -25.95 1.21
C ALA A 86 1.77 -27.20 0.33
N ASP A 87 2.86 -27.75 -0.21
CA ASP A 87 2.78 -28.81 -1.24
C ASP A 87 2.94 -30.23 -0.64
N ASN A 88 3.56 -30.33 0.55
CA ASN A 88 3.60 -31.46 1.51
C ASN A 88 4.81 -31.37 2.48
N ARG A 89 5.73 -30.43 2.22
CA ARG A 89 6.96 -30.19 2.99
C ARG A 89 6.88 -28.83 3.69
N GLY A 90 7.77 -28.57 4.65
CA GLY A 90 7.80 -27.30 5.39
C GLY A 90 6.70 -27.20 6.45
N MET A 91 6.58 -28.24 7.28
CA MET A 91 5.71 -28.26 8.46
C MET A 91 6.54 -28.58 9.69
N ILE A 92 6.26 -27.90 10.79
CA ILE A 92 6.84 -28.19 12.10
C ILE A 92 5.73 -28.19 13.16
N THR A 93 5.91 -28.97 14.22
CA THR A 93 5.03 -28.97 15.38
C THR A 93 5.57 -28.08 16.49
N GLY A 94 4.71 -27.59 17.39
CA GLY A 94 5.14 -26.85 18.58
C GLY A 94 6.24 -27.56 19.38
N PRO A 95 6.09 -28.85 19.74
CA PRO A 95 7.12 -29.59 20.46
C PRO A 95 8.45 -29.76 19.71
N GLU A 96 8.44 -29.73 18.38
CA GLU A 96 9.67 -29.71 17.56
C GLU A 96 10.29 -28.31 17.54
N LEU A 97 9.46 -27.26 17.44
CA LEU A 97 9.87 -25.86 17.45
C LEU A 97 10.55 -25.45 18.78
N ASP A 98 10.14 -26.04 19.90
CA ASP A 98 10.77 -25.81 21.22
C ASP A 98 12.17 -26.42 21.33
N LYS A 99 12.46 -27.48 20.57
CA LYS A 99 13.79 -28.11 20.56
C LYS A 99 14.81 -27.31 19.75
N LEU A 100 14.34 -26.43 18.86
CA LEU A 100 15.20 -25.59 18.03
C LEU A 100 15.58 -24.31 18.78
N SER A 101 16.88 -24.00 18.78
CA SER A 101 17.36 -22.67 19.12
C SER A 101 16.79 -21.62 18.15
N LEU A 102 16.86 -20.34 18.55
CA LEU A 102 16.36 -19.26 17.69
C LEU A 102 17.13 -19.20 16.36
N GLU A 103 18.45 -19.36 16.40
CA GLU A 103 19.33 -19.34 15.22
C GLU A 103 19.02 -20.50 14.24
N GLU A 104 18.83 -21.72 14.76
CA GLU A 104 18.45 -22.88 13.94
C GLU A 104 17.07 -22.71 13.32
N PHE A 105 16.14 -22.09 14.06
CA PHE A 105 14.79 -21.83 13.58
C PHE A 105 14.77 -20.74 12.50
N GLU A 106 15.49 -19.64 12.71
CA GLU A 106 15.64 -18.57 11.74
C GLU A 106 16.22 -19.09 10.41
N ALA A 107 17.16 -20.03 10.43
CA ALA A 107 17.70 -20.62 9.20
C ALA A 107 16.64 -21.35 8.34
N GLN A 108 15.51 -21.75 8.92
CA GLN A 108 14.48 -22.57 8.26
C GLN A 108 13.11 -21.89 8.17
N VAL A 109 12.89 -20.78 8.89
CA VAL A 109 11.59 -20.10 9.02
C VAL A 109 10.96 -19.73 7.67
N GLU A 110 11.77 -19.34 6.69
CA GLU A 110 11.35 -19.00 5.33
C GLU A 110 10.91 -20.22 4.50
N THR A 111 11.27 -21.43 4.90
CA THR A 111 10.84 -22.67 4.21
C THR A 111 9.58 -23.28 4.84
N ILE A 112 9.31 -22.98 6.11
CA ILE A 112 8.19 -23.54 6.86
C ILE A 112 6.93 -22.71 6.58
N SER A 113 5.84 -23.38 6.22
CA SER A 113 4.55 -22.75 5.89
C SER A 113 3.40 -23.24 6.76
N VAL A 114 3.62 -24.27 7.59
CA VAL A 114 2.60 -24.83 8.48
C VAL A 114 3.20 -25.09 9.87
N TYR A 115 2.59 -24.51 10.89
CA TYR A 115 2.92 -24.72 12.30
C TYR A 115 1.71 -25.33 13.00
N ALA A 116 1.86 -26.53 13.56
CA ALA A 116 0.76 -27.28 14.19
C ALA A 116 0.99 -27.52 15.69
N ARG A 117 -0.09 -27.63 16.48
CA ARG A 117 -0.05 -27.69 17.95
C ARG A 117 0.83 -26.60 18.58
N VAL A 118 0.62 -25.37 18.13
CA VAL A 118 1.42 -24.20 18.54
C VAL A 118 0.84 -23.56 19.80
N VAL A 119 1.70 -23.23 20.77
CA VAL A 119 1.32 -22.47 21.98
C VAL A 119 1.51 -20.95 21.78
N PRO A 120 0.89 -20.09 22.61
CA PRO A 120 0.92 -18.63 22.40
C PRO A 120 2.33 -18.03 22.25
N GLU A 121 3.28 -18.46 23.08
CA GLU A 121 4.67 -17.97 23.09
C GLU A 121 5.40 -18.31 21.78
N GLN A 122 5.05 -19.44 21.17
CA GLN A 122 5.63 -19.86 19.90
C GLN A 122 5.13 -19.02 18.73
N LYS A 123 3.88 -18.52 18.76
CA LYS A 123 3.39 -17.58 17.73
C LYS A 123 4.25 -16.32 17.70
N ILE A 124 4.59 -15.82 18.89
CA ILE A 124 5.50 -14.69 19.06
C ILE A 124 6.91 -14.99 18.51
N LYS A 125 7.44 -16.20 18.78
CA LYS A 125 8.75 -16.67 18.25
C LYS A 125 8.75 -16.71 16.72
N ILE A 126 7.67 -17.19 16.11
CA ILE A 126 7.51 -17.25 14.64
C ILE A 126 7.52 -15.85 14.02
N VAL A 127 6.70 -14.94 14.56
CA VAL A 127 6.66 -13.54 14.09
C VAL A 127 8.04 -12.90 14.19
N LYS A 128 8.71 -13.05 15.34
CA LYS A 128 10.04 -12.49 15.56
C LYS A 128 11.07 -13.05 14.57
N ALA A 129 11.13 -14.36 14.38
CA ALA A 129 12.10 -14.98 13.46
C ALA A 129 11.91 -14.53 12.00
N LEU A 130 10.67 -14.31 11.56
CA LEU A 130 10.39 -13.72 10.24
C LEU A 130 10.83 -12.25 10.16
N GLN A 131 10.56 -11.46 11.19
CA GLN A 131 11.01 -10.06 11.25
C GLN A 131 12.53 -9.94 11.28
N ASP A 132 13.22 -10.83 11.99
CA ASP A 132 14.69 -10.88 12.06
C ASP A 132 15.31 -11.25 10.70
N LYS A 133 14.55 -11.90 9.79
CA LYS A 133 14.91 -12.08 8.37
C LYS A 133 14.59 -10.89 7.47
N GLY A 134 14.02 -9.82 8.01
CA GLY A 134 13.66 -8.61 7.28
C GLY A 134 12.30 -8.69 6.56
N GLU A 135 11.49 -9.71 6.85
CA GLU A 135 10.14 -9.82 6.33
C GLU A 135 9.17 -8.88 7.05
N PHE A 136 8.18 -8.37 6.33
CA PHE A 136 7.08 -7.59 6.91
C PHE A 136 5.90 -8.51 7.23
N VAL A 137 5.61 -8.72 8.51
CA VAL A 137 4.74 -9.80 8.98
C VAL A 137 3.35 -9.29 9.33
N ALA A 138 2.34 -9.85 8.67
CA ALA A 138 0.94 -9.73 9.08
C ALA A 138 0.51 -10.97 9.85
N MET A 139 -0.06 -10.80 11.04
CA MET A 139 -0.56 -11.90 11.87
C MET A 139 -2.06 -11.77 12.09
N THR A 140 -2.79 -12.88 11.97
CA THR A 140 -4.23 -12.96 12.26
C THR A 140 -4.49 -13.73 13.55
N GLY A 141 -5.50 -13.33 14.32
CA GLY A 141 -5.90 -14.01 15.55
C GLY A 141 -7.26 -13.55 16.07
N ASP A 142 -7.87 -14.35 16.92
CA ASP A 142 -9.22 -14.13 17.48
C ASP A 142 -9.22 -14.26 19.02
N GLY A 143 -8.30 -15.03 19.58
CA GLY A 143 -8.21 -15.27 21.02
C GLY A 143 -7.39 -14.24 21.79
N VAL A 144 -7.62 -14.18 23.11
CA VAL A 144 -6.76 -13.46 24.08
C VAL A 144 -5.30 -13.93 23.98
N ASN A 145 -5.12 -15.21 23.70
CA ASN A 145 -3.83 -15.86 23.50
C ASN A 145 -3.04 -15.31 22.30
N ASP A 146 -3.71 -14.71 21.32
CA ASP A 146 -3.07 -14.16 20.13
C ASP A 146 -2.67 -12.70 20.30
N ALA A 147 -3.22 -12.00 21.30
CA ALA A 147 -2.98 -10.59 21.53
C ALA A 147 -1.49 -10.19 21.61
N PRO A 148 -0.60 -10.92 22.31
CA PRO A 148 0.82 -10.58 22.34
C PRO A 148 1.50 -10.68 20.98
N ALA A 149 1.08 -11.64 20.15
CA ALA A 149 1.68 -11.90 18.86
C ALA A 149 1.11 -10.96 17.78
N LEU A 150 -0.19 -10.65 17.86
CA LEU A 150 -0.84 -9.58 17.09
C LEU A 150 -0.15 -8.22 17.31
N LYS A 151 0.14 -7.90 18.58
CA LYS A 151 0.80 -6.64 18.93
C LYS A 151 2.25 -6.56 18.45
N ARG A 152 2.93 -7.69 18.33
CA ARG A 152 4.32 -7.77 17.86
C ARG A 152 4.43 -7.70 16.33
N ALA A 153 3.46 -8.26 15.63
CA ALA A 153 3.45 -8.25 14.17
C ALA A 153 3.42 -6.80 13.63
N ASP A 154 4.00 -6.59 12.45
CA ASP A 154 3.97 -5.29 11.80
C ASP A 154 2.53 -4.85 11.52
N ILE A 155 1.67 -5.82 11.16
CA ILE A 155 0.21 -5.65 11.13
C ILE A 155 -0.46 -6.82 11.87
N GLY A 156 -0.97 -6.57 13.08
CA GLY A 156 -1.92 -7.46 13.75
C GLY A 156 -3.32 -7.29 13.18
N ILE A 157 -4.00 -8.39 12.87
CA ILE A 157 -5.34 -8.45 12.28
C ILE A 157 -6.25 -9.28 13.17
N ALA A 158 -7.29 -8.67 13.74
CA ALA A 158 -8.26 -9.37 14.58
C ALA A 158 -9.54 -9.74 13.82
N MET A 159 -10.19 -10.81 14.26
CA MET A 159 -11.52 -11.20 13.78
C MET A 159 -12.59 -10.32 14.43
N GLY A 160 -13.56 -9.85 13.67
CA GLY A 160 -14.62 -8.95 14.13
C GLY A 160 -15.75 -9.67 14.86
N ILE A 161 -16.17 -10.83 14.35
CA ILE A 161 -17.30 -11.59 14.89
C ILE A 161 -16.80 -12.54 15.99
N THR A 162 -15.82 -13.37 15.66
CA THR A 162 -15.26 -14.38 16.58
C THR A 162 -14.19 -13.84 17.53
N GLY A 163 -13.59 -12.69 17.21
CA GLY A 163 -12.48 -12.14 17.99
C GLY A 163 -12.91 -11.54 19.33
N THR A 164 -12.14 -11.86 20.36
CA THR A 164 -12.23 -11.28 21.71
C THR A 164 -11.86 -9.80 21.71
N ASP A 165 -12.40 -9.03 22.65
CA ASP A 165 -12.08 -7.59 22.77
C ASP A 165 -10.57 -7.36 22.96
N VAL A 166 -9.89 -8.25 23.68
CA VAL A 166 -8.43 -8.19 23.86
C VAL A 166 -7.69 -8.36 22.53
N SER A 167 -8.13 -9.26 21.66
CA SER A 167 -7.52 -9.44 20.34
C SER A 167 -7.73 -8.21 19.44
N LYS A 168 -8.92 -7.60 19.50
CA LYS A 168 -9.27 -6.39 18.73
C LYS A 168 -8.44 -5.19 19.16
N GLU A 169 -8.33 -4.93 20.46
CA GLU A 169 -7.50 -3.85 21.02
C GLU A 169 -6.00 -4.04 20.75
N ALA A 170 -5.53 -5.28 20.64
CA ALA A 170 -4.14 -5.58 20.31
C ALA A 170 -3.80 -5.43 18.82
N SER A 171 -4.82 -5.36 17.94
CA SER A 171 -4.67 -5.37 16.48
C SER A 171 -4.60 -3.97 15.86
N HIS A 172 -4.03 -3.87 14.66
CA HIS A 172 -4.01 -2.65 13.84
C HIS A 172 -5.20 -2.60 12.86
N MET A 173 -5.81 -3.75 12.57
CA MET A 173 -6.93 -3.90 11.63
C MET A 173 -7.92 -4.96 12.15
N ILE A 174 -9.22 -4.71 12.00
CA ILE A 174 -10.29 -5.63 12.41
C ILE A 174 -11.09 -6.05 11.18
N LEU A 175 -11.25 -7.36 10.98
CA LEU A 175 -12.08 -7.93 9.90
C LEU A 175 -13.52 -8.10 10.36
N LEU A 176 -14.37 -7.12 10.08
CA LEU A 176 -15.78 -7.15 10.51
C LEU A 176 -16.59 -8.33 9.93
N ASP A 177 -16.07 -8.98 8.89
CA ASP A 177 -16.69 -10.10 8.18
C ASP A 177 -16.03 -11.47 8.47
N ASP A 178 -14.99 -11.51 9.31
CA ASP A 178 -14.19 -12.71 9.59
C ASP A 178 -13.64 -13.41 8.32
N ASN A 179 -13.37 -12.64 7.26
CA ASN A 179 -12.99 -13.19 5.97
C ASN A 179 -11.52 -12.95 5.61
N PHE A 180 -10.76 -14.03 5.48
CA PHE A 180 -9.35 -13.98 5.03
C PHE A 180 -9.17 -13.28 3.66
N ALA A 181 -10.15 -13.39 2.76
CA ALA A 181 -10.10 -12.72 1.45
C ALA A 181 -10.07 -11.19 1.57
N THR A 182 -10.62 -10.63 2.66
CA THR A 182 -10.61 -9.18 2.92
C THR A 182 -9.21 -8.66 3.22
N ILE A 183 -8.32 -9.48 3.81
CA ILE A 183 -6.91 -9.15 3.99
C ILE A 183 -6.23 -8.92 2.63
N VAL A 184 -6.48 -9.79 1.66
CA VAL A 184 -5.86 -9.67 0.33
C VAL A 184 -6.35 -8.42 -0.41
N LYS A 185 -7.63 -8.07 -0.25
CA LYS A 185 -8.17 -6.79 -0.76
C LYS A 185 -7.51 -5.60 -0.08
N ALA A 186 -7.32 -5.65 1.24
CA ALA A 186 -6.64 -4.59 1.99
C ALA A 186 -5.18 -4.41 1.53
N VAL A 187 -4.45 -5.50 1.26
CA VAL A 187 -3.10 -5.43 0.70
C VAL A 187 -3.09 -4.77 -0.68
N LYS A 188 -4.06 -5.10 -1.54
CA LYS A 188 -4.22 -4.48 -2.87
C LYS A 188 -4.43 -2.96 -2.76
N GLU A 189 -5.33 -2.52 -1.90
CA GLU A 189 -5.58 -1.10 -1.65
C GLU A 189 -4.37 -0.41 -1.00
N GLY A 190 -3.68 -1.07 -0.07
CA GLY A 190 -2.44 -0.55 0.53
C GLY A 190 -1.34 -0.30 -0.51
N ARG A 191 -1.16 -1.22 -1.46
CA ARG A 191 -0.25 -1.05 -2.60
C ARG A 191 -0.64 0.16 -3.47
N ARG A 192 -1.94 0.36 -3.69
CA ARG A 192 -2.46 1.47 -4.51
C ARG A 192 -2.23 2.81 -3.83
N ILE A 193 -2.57 2.90 -2.54
CA ILE A 193 -2.35 4.10 -1.73
C ILE A 193 -0.86 4.47 -1.73
N PHE A 194 0.02 3.49 -1.56
CA PHE A 194 1.47 3.74 -1.58
C PHE A 194 1.96 4.25 -2.94
N ASP A 195 1.53 3.66 -4.06
CA ASP A 195 1.87 4.15 -5.40
C ASP A 195 1.41 5.60 -5.60
N ASN A 196 0.21 5.93 -5.12
CA ASN A 196 -0.36 7.27 -5.23
C ASN A 196 0.40 8.30 -4.36
N ILE A 197 0.82 7.91 -3.15
CA ILE A 197 1.69 8.73 -2.30
C ILE A 197 3.02 8.99 -3.00
N ARG A 198 3.63 7.98 -3.63
CA ARG A 198 4.89 8.16 -4.38
C ARG A 198 4.72 9.12 -5.56
N LYS A 199 3.59 9.05 -6.29
CA LYS A 199 3.27 10.00 -7.37
C LYS A 199 3.10 11.42 -6.85
N PHE A 200 2.39 11.59 -5.75
CA PHE A 200 2.25 12.89 -5.08
C PHE A 200 3.62 13.47 -4.67
N ILE A 201 4.47 12.68 -4.01
CA ILE A 201 5.82 13.11 -3.61
C ILE A 201 6.66 13.45 -4.84
N LYS A 202 6.64 12.61 -5.88
CA LYS A 202 7.36 12.86 -7.14
C LYS A 202 6.91 14.17 -7.77
N TYR A 203 5.60 14.43 -7.81
CA TYR A 203 5.03 15.67 -8.32
C TYR A 203 5.51 16.89 -7.52
N THR A 204 5.18 16.96 -6.23
CA THR A 204 5.49 18.12 -5.37
C THR A 204 6.99 18.38 -5.27
N MET A 205 7.82 17.35 -5.14
CA MET A 205 9.28 17.53 -5.08
C MET A 205 9.85 18.04 -6.41
N THR A 206 9.27 17.63 -7.54
CA THR A 206 9.68 18.14 -8.86
C THR A 206 9.28 19.60 -9.05
N SER A 207 8.05 19.98 -8.68
CA SER A 207 7.59 21.36 -8.68
C SER A 207 8.50 22.26 -7.84
N ASN A 208 8.78 21.86 -6.59
CA ASN A 208 9.68 22.57 -5.69
C ASN A 208 11.09 22.67 -6.25
N SER A 209 11.60 21.60 -6.88
CA SER A 209 12.90 21.66 -7.56
C SER A 209 12.91 22.68 -8.68
N GLY A 210 11.83 22.77 -9.48
CA GLY A 210 11.69 23.77 -10.55
C GLY A 210 11.69 25.20 -10.04
N GLU A 211 10.97 25.48 -8.95
CA GLU A 211 10.98 26.78 -8.28
C GLU A 211 12.38 27.16 -7.78
N ILE A 212 13.03 26.23 -7.07
CA ILE A 212 14.38 26.42 -6.55
C ILE A 212 15.34 26.74 -7.68
N TRP A 213 15.33 25.97 -8.77
CA TRP A 213 16.21 26.24 -9.91
C TRP A 213 15.93 27.58 -10.57
N THR A 214 14.66 27.95 -10.74
CA THR A 214 14.26 29.24 -11.32
C THR A 214 14.86 30.40 -10.52
N ILE A 215 14.65 30.40 -9.20
CA ILE A 215 15.08 31.49 -8.31
C ILE A 215 16.59 31.47 -8.11
N PHE A 216 17.18 30.29 -7.95
CA PHE A 216 18.60 30.13 -7.66
C PHE A 216 19.48 30.50 -8.85
N LEU A 217 19.14 30.07 -10.06
CA LEU A 217 19.99 30.26 -11.24
C LEU A 217 19.87 31.66 -11.87
N ALA A 218 18.72 32.33 -11.75
CA ALA A 218 18.50 33.64 -12.36
C ALA A 218 19.57 34.70 -11.96
N PRO A 219 19.96 34.88 -10.68
CA PRO A 219 21.00 35.82 -10.30
C PRO A 219 22.39 35.50 -10.89
N PHE A 220 22.75 34.22 -11.03
CA PHE A 220 24.04 33.84 -11.63
C PHE A 220 24.10 34.15 -13.13
N LEU A 221 22.94 34.27 -13.78
CA LEU A 221 22.81 34.68 -15.17
C LEU A 221 22.66 36.21 -15.33
N GLY A 222 22.76 36.97 -14.23
CA GLY A 222 22.59 38.43 -14.22
C GLY A 222 21.14 38.89 -14.41
N LEU A 223 20.17 37.99 -14.22
CA LEU A 223 18.74 38.30 -14.35
C LEU A 223 18.16 38.77 -13.01
N PRO A 224 17.12 39.63 -13.03
CA PRO A 224 16.41 40.06 -11.82
C PRO A 224 15.67 38.89 -11.16
N ILE A 225 15.15 39.10 -9.95
CA ILE A 225 14.41 38.07 -9.20
C ILE A 225 13.16 37.65 -10.00
N PRO A 226 13.05 36.36 -10.41
CA PRO A 226 12.05 35.93 -11.37
C PRO A 226 10.62 35.91 -10.82
N LEU A 227 10.47 35.58 -9.53
CA LEU A 227 9.19 35.39 -8.86
C LEU A 227 9.18 36.11 -7.51
N LEU A 228 8.02 36.64 -7.13
CA LEU A 228 7.79 37.21 -5.81
C LEU A 228 7.37 36.12 -4.82
N PRO A 229 7.55 36.34 -3.50
CA PRO A 229 7.09 35.40 -2.48
C PRO A 229 5.60 35.04 -2.60
N ILE A 230 4.75 35.98 -3.01
CA ILE A 230 3.32 35.73 -3.22
C ILE A 230 3.06 34.76 -4.39
N HIS A 231 3.87 34.79 -5.45
CA HIS A 231 3.79 33.82 -6.56
C HIS A 231 4.15 32.42 -6.06
N ILE A 232 5.24 32.31 -5.29
CA ILE A 232 5.69 31.04 -4.72
C ILE A 232 4.62 30.45 -3.78
N LEU A 233 4.03 31.28 -2.92
CA LEU A 233 2.95 30.84 -2.02
C LEU A 233 1.72 30.37 -2.79
N TRP A 234 1.36 31.06 -3.88
CA TRP A 234 0.26 30.65 -4.75
C TRP A 234 0.54 29.30 -5.42
N ILE A 235 1.76 29.10 -5.92
CA ILE A 235 2.15 27.86 -6.56
C ILE A 235 2.05 26.70 -5.55
N ASN A 236 2.74 26.82 -4.40
CA ASN A 236 2.79 25.76 -3.40
C ASN A 236 1.42 25.42 -2.78
N LEU A 237 0.56 26.42 -2.57
CA LEU A 237 -0.73 26.20 -1.91
C LEU A 237 -1.82 25.76 -2.89
N VAL A 238 -1.95 26.46 -4.01
CA VAL A 238 -3.07 26.26 -4.94
C VAL A 238 -2.66 25.35 -6.08
N THR A 239 -1.55 25.67 -6.73
CA THR A 239 -1.14 24.99 -7.96
C THR A 239 -0.65 23.57 -7.70
N ASP A 240 0.08 23.36 -6.62
CA ASP A 240 0.52 22.02 -6.22
C ASP A 240 -0.46 21.30 -5.30
N GLY A 241 -1.15 22.05 -4.44
CA GLY A 241 -2.07 21.48 -3.44
C GLY A 241 -3.24 20.72 -4.08
N LEU A 242 -3.99 21.37 -4.97
CA LEU A 242 -5.21 20.77 -5.54
C LEU A 242 -4.91 19.54 -6.43
N PRO A 243 -3.99 19.61 -7.42
CA PRO A 243 -3.67 18.45 -8.24
C PRO A 243 -2.94 17.36 -7.45
N GLY A 244 -2.10 17.75 -6.48
CA GLY A 244 -1.40 16.82 -5.59
C GLY A 244 -2.36 15.97 -4.76
N LEU A 245 -3.39 16.57 -4.17
CA LEU A 245 -4.46 15.83 -3.48
C LEU A 245 -5.22 14.92 -4.44
N ALA A 246 -5.49 15.38 -5.66
CA ALA A 246 -6.19 14.58 -6.65
C ALA A 246 -5.39 13.38 -7.18
N LEU A 247 -4.06 13.39 -7.08
CA LEU A 247 -3.21 12.21 -7.35
C LEU A 247 -3.39 11.09 -6.31
N THR A 248 -3.80 11.42 -5.07
CA THR A 248 -3.99 10.41 -4.02
C THR A 248 -5.13 9.43 -4.33
N VAL A 249 -6.07 9.84 -5.19
CA VAL A 249 -7.24 9.04 -5.60
C VAL A 249 -7.08 8.37 -6.97
N GLU A 250 -5.87 8.38 -7.55
CA GLU A 250 -5.61 7.75 -8.85
C GLU A 250 -6.01 6.25 -8.82
N PRO A 251 -6.59 5.70 -9.92
CA PRO A 251 -6.89 4.29 -10.01
C PRO A 251 -5.65 3.39 -9.90
N GLU A 252 -5.85 2.14 -9.51
CA GLU A 252 -4.77 1.15 -9.43
C GLU A 252 -4.10 0.89 -10.78
N GLU A 253 -2.78 0.67 -10.76
CA GLU A 253 -2.04 0.28 -11.96
C GLU A 253 -2.24 -1.19 -12.31
N LYS A 254 -2.17 -1.49 -13.61
CA LYS A 254 -2.30 -2.86 -14.12
C LYS A 254 -1.19 -3.74 -13.52
N GLY A 255 -1.60 -4.87 -12.93
CA GLY A 255 -0.65 -5.84 -12.37
C GLY A 255 -0.18 -5.51 -10.95
N ILE A 256 -0.89 -4.66 -10.20
CA ILE A 256 -0.56 -4.34 -8.81
C ILE A 256 -0.39 -5.56 -7.88
N MET A 257 -1.14 -6.64 -8.14
CA MET A 257 -1.03 -7.94 -7.43
C MET A 257 -0.13 -8.97 -8.14
N LYS A 258 0.62 -8.57 -9.17
CA LYS A 258 1.60 -9.43 -9.88
C LYS A 258 3.06 -9.06 -9.58
N ARG A 259 3.29 -7.91 -8.95
CA ARG A 259 4.62 -7.50 -8.49
C ARG A 259 4.89 -8.06 -7.09
N PRO A 260 6.16 -8.37 -6.74
CA PRO A 260 6.51 -8.80 -5.39
C PRO A 260 6.29 -7.67 -4.35
N PRO A 261 6.27 -7.98 -3.04
CA PRO A 261 6.29 -6.98 -1.99
C PRO A 261 7.52 -6.08 -2.11
N ARG A 262 7.36 -4.80 -1.73
CA ARG A 262 8.49 -3.87 -1.62
C ARG A 262 9.32 -4.22 -0.39
N HIS A 263 10.62 -3.94 -0.45
CA HIS A 263 11.48 -4.10 0.72
C HIS A 263 11.09 -3.06 1.80
N PRO A 264 11.00 -3.42 3.10
CA PRO A 264 10.54 -2.50 4.14
C PRO A 264 11.40 -1.23 4.26
N GLN A 265 12.72 -1.39 4.08
CA GLN A 265 13.73 -0.33 4.15
C GLN A 265 13.96 0.38 2.80
N GLU A 266 13.17 0.09 1.76
CA GLU A 266 13.29 0.79 0.49
C GLU A 266 12.93 2.28 0.65
N SER A 267 13.83 3.16 0.22
CA SER A 267 13.58 4.60 0.22
C SER A 267 12.45 4.99 -0.73
N ILE A 268 11.64 5.98 -0.34
CA ILE A 268 10.60 6.56 -1.19
C ILE A 268 11.18 7.07 -2.53
N PHE A 269 12.43 7.55 -2.52
CA PHE A 269 13.15 8.07 -3.69
C PHE A 269 13.83 7.00 -4.55
N ALA A 270 13.65 5.72 -4.23
CA ALA A 270 14.19 4.62 -5.02
C ALA A 270 13.67 4.63 -6.46
N HIS A 271 14.25 3.80 -7.31
CA HIS A 271 13.83 3.63 -8.71
C HIS A 271 13.98 4.91 -9.58
N GLY A 272 14.99 5.74 -9.29
CA GLY A 272 15.34 6.90 -10.11
C GLY A 272 14.47 8.15 -9.89
N MET A 273 13.61 8.16 -8.87
CA MET A 273 12.77 9.32 -8.55
C MET A 273 13.59 10.59 -8.30
N ALA A 274 14.71 10.50 -7.58
CA ALA A 274 15.58 11.66 -7.32
C ALA A 274 16.17 12.24 -8.62
N VAL A 275 16.59 11.38 -9.57
CA VAL A 275 17.09 11.82 -10.87
C VAL A 275 15.98 12.53 -11.65
N HIS A 276 14.75 11.96 -11.63
CA HIS A 276 13.58 12.58 -12.25
C HIS A 276 13.28 13.97 -11.69
N ILE A 277 13.24 14.10 -10.36
CA ILE A 277 13.01 15.37 -9.66
C ILE A 277 14.02 16.42 -10.12
N MET A 278 15.31 16.08 -10.14
CA MET A 278 16.37 17.02 -10.47
C MET A 278 16.36 17.44 -11.93
N TRP A 279 16.21 16.50 -12.87
CA TRP A 279 16.26 16.84 -14.30
C TRP A 279 15.00 17.58 -14.77
N VAL A 280 13.81 17.16 -14.32
CA VAL A 280 12.55 17.84 -14.69
C VAL A 280 12.48 19.20 -14.02
N GLY A 281 12.89 19.28 -12.74
CA GLY A 281 12.99 20.57 -12.05
C GLY A 281 13.93 21.51 -12.81
N LEU A 282 15.10 21.04 -13.24
CA LEU A 282 16.03 21.85 -14.03
C LEU A 282 15.43 22.28 -15.38
N LEU A 283 14.67 21.40 -16.03
CA LEU A 283 13.94 21.75 -17.26
C LEU A 283 12.89 22.84 -17.01
N MET A 284 12.07 22.72 -15.96
CA MET A 284 11.08 23.74 -15.58
C MET A 284 11.74 25.08 -15.26
N GLY A 285 12.85 25.04 -14.51
CA GLY A 285 13.63 26.22 -14.19
C GLY A 285 14.28 26.86 -15.41
N GLY A 286 14.84 26.04 -16.30
CA GLY A 286 15.44 26.49 -17.56
C GLY A 286 14.43 27.14 -18.49
N ILE A 287 13.23 26.56 -18.65
CA ILE A 287 12.16 27.15 -19.47
C ILE A 287 11.66 28.47 -18.84
N SER A 288 11.52 28.52 -17.51
CA SER A 288 11.11 29.74 -16.79
C SER A 288 12.13 30.86 -16.96
N ILE A 289 13.42 30.57 -16.80
CA ILE A 289 14.52 31.52 -16.99
C ILE A 289 14.65 31.93 -18.47
N PHE A 290 14.47 31.00 -19.39
CA PHE A 290 14.44 31.32 -20.82
C PHE A 290 13.31 32.30 -21.13
N THR A 291 12.11 32.05 -20.59
CA THR A 291 10.96 32.96 -20.72
C THR A 291 11.30 34.33 -20.15
N GLN A 292 11.94 34.39 -18.98
CA GLN A 292 12.38 35.63 -18.36
C GLN A 292 13.34 36.42 -19.26
N ALA A 293 14.42 35.79 -19.72
CA ALA A 293 15.44 36.44 -20.54
C ALA A 293 14.86 36.90 -21.89
N TRP A 294 14.04 36.07 -22.51
CA TRP A 294 13.35 36.41 -23.75
C TRP A 294 12.43 37.60 -23.56
N SER A 295 11.60 37.61 -22.52
CA SER A 295 10.66 38.71 -22.28
C SER A 295 11.38 40.03 -21.96
N ILE A 296 12.45 40.00 -21.15
CA ILE A 296 13.24 41.22 -20.87
C ILE A 296 13.87 41.77 -22.15
N ASN A 297 14.40 40.90 -23.02
CA ASN A 297 15.02 41.33 -24.28
C ASN A 297 14.02 41.92 -25.28
N ASN A 298 12.74 41.53 -25.21
CA ASN A 298 11.66 42.12 -26.01
C ASN A 298 11.13 43.44 -25.43
N GLY A 299 11.69 43.93 -24.31
CA GLY A 299 11.33 45.22 -23.72
C GLY A 299 10.04 45.22 -22.89
N TYR A 300 9.57 44.04 -22.46
CA TYR A 300 8.41 43.95 -21.56
C TYR A 300 8.72 44.56 -20.20
N ASP A 301 7.70 45.19 -19.59
CA ASP A 301 7.84 45.74 -18.25
C ASP A 301 7.98 44.64 -17.18
N GLN A 302 8.35 45.06 -15.96
CA GLN A 302 8.62 44.12 -14.88
C GLN A 302 7.41 43.26 -14.50
N ALA A 303 6.23 43.85 -14.40
CA ALA A 303 5.03 43.12 -14.01
C ALA A 303 4.64 42.09 -15.07
N HIS A 304 4.83 42.44 -16.35
CA HIS A 304 4.47 41.60 -17.49
C HIS A 304 5.38 40.39 -17.63
N TRP A 305 6.70 40.58 -17.65
CA TRP A 305 7.62 39.44 -17.76
C TRP A 305 7.57 38.54 -16.53
N GLN A 306 7.38 39.09 -15.32
CA GLN A 306 7.19 38.29 -14.10
C GLN A 306 5.90 37.46 -14.19
N THR A 307 4.83 38.02 -14.76
CA THR A 307 3.58 37.28 -14.98
C THR A 307 3.76 36.15 -16.01
N MET A 308 4.54 36.37 -17.07
CA MET A 308 4.86 35.31 -18.03
C MET A 308 5.63 34.16 -17.38
N VAL A 309 6.67 34.47 -16.59
CA VAL A 309 7.46 33.45 -15.86
C VAL A 309 6.59 32.68 -14.87
N PHE A 310 5.79 33.39 -14.07
CA PHE A 310 4.83 32.81 -13.13
C PHE A 310 3.85 31.87 -13.83
N THR A 311 3.30 32.30 -14.97
CA THR A 311 2.34 31.51 -15.75
C THR A 311 2.98 30.27 -16.37
N VAL A 312 4.17 30.40 -16.96
CA VAL A 312 4.92 29.27 -17.53
C VAL A 312 5.23 28.23 -16.48
N LEU A 313 5.67 28.63 -15.29
CA LEU A 313 5.99 27.70 -14.22
C LEU A 313 4.73 26.96 -13.73
N CYS A 314 3.64 27.68 -13.44
CA CYS A 314 2.36 27.07 -13.04
C CYS A 314 1.84 26.08 -14.09
N LEU A 315 1.81 26.47 -15.37
CA LEU A 315 1.32 25.62 -16.44
C LEU A 315 2.24 24.42 -16.70
N SER A 316 3.56 24.58 -16.52
CA SER A 316 4.53 23.49 -16.63
C SER A 316 4.27 22.40 -15.58
N GLN A 317 3.95 22.81 -14.34
CA GLN A 317 3.58 21.88 -13.27
C GLN A 317 2.26 21.17 -13.56
N MET A 318 1.26 21.86 -14.14
CA MET A 318 0.03 21.21 -14.62
C MET A 318 0.30 20.21 -15.76
N GLY A 319 1.22 20.52 -16.67
CA GLY A 319 1.69 19.56 -17.67
C GLY A 319 2.36 18.35 -17.02
N HIS A 320 3.21 18.59 -16.01
CA HIS A 320 3.91 17.55 -15.28
C HIS A 320 2.98 16.62 -14.52
N VAL A 321 1.99 17.16 -13.78
CA VAL A 321 1.04 16.33 -13.01
C VAL A 321 0.28 15.35 -13.91
N LEU A 322 -0.08 15.79 -15.12
CA LEU A 322 -0.73 14.94 -16.12
C LEU A 322 0.21 13.84 -16.65
N ALA A 323 1.51 14.14 -16.78
CA ALA A 323 2.51 13.18 -17.23
C ALA A 323 2.89 12.14 -16.15
N VAL A 324 2.91 12.51 -14.87
CA VAL A 324 3.34 11.61 -13.77
C VAL A 324 2.23 10.72 -13.18
N ARG A 325 1.01 10.77 -13.74
CA ARG A 325 -0.12 9.90 -13.34
C ARG A 325 0.22 8.41 -13.33
N THR A 326 1.13 7.99 -14.19
CA THR A 326 1.68 6.63 -14.25
C THR A 326 3.17 6.67 -14.50
N ASP A 327 3.93 5.81 -13.84
CA ASP A 327 5.39 5.76 -14.00
C ASP A 327 5.82 5.17 -15.35
N ARG A 328 5.02 4.27 -15.94
CA ARG A 328 5.38 3.54 -17.16
C ARG A 328 4.50 3.85 -18.37
N GLU A 329 3.19 3.94 -18.17
CA GLU A 329 2.26 4.11 -19.27
C GLU A 329 2.19 5.58 -19.74
N SER A 330 1.78 5.77 -20.98
CA SER A 330 1.58 7.11 -21.54
C SER A 330 0.19 7.63 -21.19
N LEU A 331 0.07 8.94 -20.98
CA LEU A 331 -1.23 9.59 -20.77
C LEU A 331 -2.22 9.26 -21.91
N PHE A 332 -1.72 9.18 -23.14
CA PHE A 332 -2.54 8.85 -24.32
C PHE A 332 -3.13 7.45 -24.28
N LYS A 333 -2.55 6.52 -23.52
CA LYS A 333 -3.03 5.14 -23.39
C LYS A 333 -4.02 4.97 -22.23
N ILE A 334 -3.79 5.68 -21.13
CA ILE A 334 -4.68 5.65 -19.95
C ILE A 334 -5.89 6.58 -20.10
N GLY A 335 -5.81 7.56 -20.99
CA GLY A 335 -6.83 8.57 -21.24
C GLY A 335 -6.86 9.70 -20.20
N LEU A 336 -7.31 10.88 -20.62
CA LEU A 336 -7.46 12.06 -19.77
C LEU A 336 -8.58 11.91 -18.73
N PHE A 337 -9.62 11.14 -19.04
CA PHE A 337 -10.83 11.00 -18.21
C PHE A 337 -10.78 9.86 -17.18
N SER A 338 -9.66 9.14 -17.07
CA SER A 338 -9.54 8.02 -16.12
C SER A 338 -9.51 8.47 -14.65
N ASN A 339 -9.04 9.69 -14.37
CA ASN A 339 -9.16 10.35 -13.06
C ASN A 339 -9.86 11.69 -13.24
N LYS A 340 -11.20 11.67 -13.10
CA LYS A 340 -12.04 12.88 -13.23
C LYS A 340 -11.73 13.92 -12.15
N THR A 341 -11.33 13.49 -10.96
CA THR A 341 -10.95 14.37 -9.85
C THR A 341 -9.69 15.16 -10.19
N LEU A 342 -8.66 14.50 -10.74
CA LEU A 342 -7.44 15.17 -11.19
C LEU A 342 -7.70 16.11 -12.36
N LEU A 343 -8.50 15.69 -13.35
CA LEU A 343 -8.86 16.57 -14.45
C LEU A 343 -9.61 17.82 -13.95
N GLY A 344 -10.56 17.65 -13.02
CA GLY A 344 -11.25 18.75 -12.37
C GLY A 344 -10.31 19.67 -11.60
N ALA A 345 -9.34 19.11 -10.87
CA ALA A 345 -8.32 19.88 -10.16
C ALA A 345 -7.43 20.68 -11.11
N VAL A 346 -6.97 20.09 -12.22
CA VAL A 346 -6.16 20.79 -13.24
C VAL A 346 -6.96 21.92 -13.89
N ILE A 347 -8.21 21.68 -14.29
CA ILE A 347 -9.08 22.71 -14.89
C ILE A 347 -9.35 23.83 -13.89
N LEU A 348 -9.67 23.51 -12.64
CA LEU A 348 -9.89 24.50 -11.60
C LEU A 348 -8.64 25.32 -11.34
N THR A 349 -7.48 24.69 -11.26
CA THR A 349 -6.20 25.37 -11.03
C THR A 349 -5.84 26.27 -12.21
N PHE A 350 -6.07 25.81 -13.44
CA PHE A 350 -5.92 26.64 -14.63
C PHE A 350 -6.84 27.87 -14.59
N ALA A 351 -8.12 27.69 -14.24
CA ALA A 351 -9.07 28.79 -14.13
C ALA A 351 -8.67 29.79 -13.04
N LEU A 352 -8.22 29.30 -11.87
CA LEU A 352 -7.72 30.14 -10.80
C LEU A 352 -6.44 30.88 -11.22
N GLN A 353 -5.52 30.24 -11.94
CA GLN A 353 -4.34 30.89 -12.50
C GLN A 353 -4.73 32.02 -13.45
N MET A 354 -5.67 31.77 -14.38
CA MET A 354 -6.18 32.81 -15.28
C MET A 354 -6.87 33.95 -14.49
N ALA A 355 -7.59 33.63 -13.42
CA ALA A 355 -8.19 34.65 -12.56
C ALA A 355 -7.14 35.57 -11.93
N THR A 356 -6.00 35.04 -11.46
CA THR A 356 -4.92 35.89 -10.88
C THR A 356 -4.30 36.87 -11.88
N ILE A 357 -4.47 36.63 -13.17
CA ILE A 357 -3.88 37.43 -14.26
C ILE A 357 -4.90 38.40 -14.84
N TYR A 358 -6.16 37.98 -15.01
CA TYR A 358 -7.19 38.76 -15.72
C TYR A 358 -8.21 39.45 -14.81
N VAL A 359 -8.33 39.08 -13.54
CA VAL A 359 -9.24 39.76 -12.61
C VAL A 359 -8.55 41.00 -12.02
N PRO A 360 -9.01 42.22 -12.30
CA PRO A 360 -8.30 43.44 -11.92
C PRO A 360 -8.11 43.62 -10.41
N VAL A 361 -9.00 43.05 -9.60
CA VAL A 361 -8.90 43.11 -8.12
C VAL A 361 -7.73 42.26 -7.61
N LEU A 362 -7.33 41.21 -8.35
CA LEU A 362 -6.26 40.30 -7.96
C LEU A 362 -4.88 40.80 -8.41
N ASN A 363 -4.78 41.58 -9.49
CA ASN A 363 -3.50 42.07 -10.02
C ASN A 363 -2.66 42.86 -8.98
N PRO A 364 -3.21 43.79 -8.17
CA PRO A 364 -2.42 44.52 -7.18
C PRO A 364 -1.88 43.64 -6.04
N ILE A 365 -2.59 42.55 -5.73
CA ILE A 365 -2.26 41.57 -4.68
C ILE A 365 -1.12 40.68 -5.17
N PHE A 366 -1.29 40.05 -6.33
CA PHE A 366 -0.31 39.14 -6.91
C PHE A 366 0.80 39.87 -7.69
N LYS A 367 0.73 41.18 -7.87
CA LYS A 367 1.65 41.98 -8.70
C LYS A 367 1.76 41.41 -10.12
N THR A 368 0.62 41.05 -10.71
CA THR A 368 0.51 40.49 -12.06
C THR A 368 -0.03 41.52 -13.06
N ALA A 369 0.22 41.29 -14.34
CA ALA A 369 -0.32 42.07 -15.45
C ALA A 369 -1.05 41.16 -16.45
N PRO A 370 -2.15 41.60 -17.07
CA PRO A 370 -2.93 40.78 -17.98
C PRO A 370 -2.13 40.45 -19.24
N LEU A 371 -2.00 39.16 -19.58
CA LEU A 371 -1.30 38.71 -20.78
C LEU A 371 -2.17 38.86 -22.03
N SER A 372 -1.58 39.32 -23.13
CA SER A 372 -2.20 39.25 -24.45
C SER A 372 -2.39 37.80 -24.91
N LEU A 373 -3.22 37.59 -25.94
CA LEU A 373 -3.45 36.24 -26.48
C LEU A 373 -2.17 35.61 -27.05
N ASP A 374 -1.30 36.41 -27.65
CA ASP A 374 -0.03 35.94 -28.22
C ASP A 374 0.93 35.49 -27.11
N GLU A 375 1.04 36.27 -26.04
CA GLU A 375 1.85 35.91 -24.86
C GLU A 375 1.29 34.68 -24.15
N LEU A 376 -0.04 34.58 -24.02
CA LEU A 376 -0.67 33.39 -23.46
C LEU A 376 -0.37 32.14 -24.31
N PHE A 377 -0.40 32.26 -25.63
CA PHE A 377 -0.04 31.16 -26.53
C PHE A 377 1.44 30.75 -26.38
N ILE A 378 2.35 31.72 -26.25
CA ILE A 378 3.77 31.47 -26.00
C ILE A 378 3.97 30.75 -24.67
N THR A 379 3.36 31.25 -23.60
CA THR A 379 3.47 30.64 -22.26
C THR A 379 2.92 29.21 -22.23
N LEU A 380 1.77 28.95 -22.88
CA LEU A 380 1.22 27.60 -23.05
C LEU A 380 2.15 26.68 -23.84
N THR A 381 2.73 27.18 -24.94
CA THR A 381 3.64 26.41 -25.79
C THR A 381 4.90 26.02 -25.02
N LEU A 382 5.52 26.97 -24.33
CA LEU A 382 6.71 26.72 -23.52
C LEU A 382 6.42 25.76 -22.36
N ALA A 383 5.29 25.92 -21.67
CA ALA A 383 4.89 25.02 -20.59
C ALA A 383 4.65 23.59 -21.08
N SER A 384 4.11 23.41 -22.29
CA SER A 384 3.85 22.08 -22.87
C SER A 384 5.13 21.25 -23.09
N VAL A 385 6.29 21.88 -23.20
CA VAL A 385 7.59 21.21 -23.38
C VAL A 385 7.86 20.22 -22.25
N VAL A 386 7.51 20.56 -21.01
CA VAL A 386 7.70 19.69 -19.84
C VAL A 386 6.86 18.41 -19.97
N PHE A 387 5.60 18.54 -20.38
CA PHE A 387 4.73 17.39 -20.61
C PHE A 387 5.31 16.44 -21.67
N PHE A 388 5.72 16.99 -22.81
CA PHE A 388 6.30 16.18 -23.90
C PHE A 388 7.66 15.57 -23.53
N ALA A 389 8.49 16.28 -22.77
CA ALA A 389 9.77 15.77 -22.29
C ALA A 389 9.58 14.54 -21.39
N VAL A 390 8.63 14.59 -20.45
CA VAL A 390 8.35 13.46 -19.55
C VAL A 390 7.68 12.29 -20.28
N GLU A 391 6.78 12.55 -21.23
CA GLU A 391 6.22 11.48 -22.07
C GLU A 391 7.30 10.80 -22.95
N THR A 392 8.27 11.57 -23.43
CA THR A 392 9.43 11.05 -24.16
C THR A 392 10.34 10.23 -23.26
N GLU A 393 10.61 10.68 -22.02
CA GLU A 393 11.32 9.91 -21.00
C GLU A 393 10.68 8.53 -20.80
N LYS A 394 9.35 8.50 -20.55
CA LYS A 394 8.59 7.24 -20.38
C LYS A 394 8.69 6.34 -21.61
N TRP A 395 8.60 6.90 -22.81
CA TRP A 395 8.74 6.14 -24.05
C TRP A 395 10.13 5.49 -24.20
N CYS A 396 11.20 6.23 -23.87
CA CYS A 396 12.57 5.72 -23.88
C CYS A 396 12.78 4.59 -22.87
N PHE A 397 12.28 4.74 -21.63
CA PHE A 397 12.37 3.69 -20.62
C PHE A 397 11.58 2.42 -21.00
N ARG A 398 10.40 2.57 -21.59
CA ARG A 398 9.64 1.43 -22.12
C ARG A 398 10.43 0.65 -23.17
N LYS A 399 11.06 1.33 -24.14
CA LYS A 399 11.87 0.67 -25.18
C LYS A 399 13.07 -0.08 -24.60
N LYS A 400 13.81 0.52 -23.66
CA LYS A 400 14.95 -0.14 -23.01
C LYS A 400 14.55 -1.39 -22.22
N THR A 401 13.38 -1.38 -21.58
CA THR A 401 12.87 -2.54 -20.82
C THR A 401 12.39 -3.67 -21.74
N VAL A 402 11.90 -3.35 -22.95
CA VAL A 402 11.47 -4.34 -23.95
C VAL A 402 12.65 -4.97 -24.69
N ILE A 403 13.78 -4.26 -24.82
CA ILE A 403 14.99 -4.75 -25.50
C ILE A 403 15.90 -5.57 -24.54
N GLY A 404 15.64 -5.53 -23.24
CA GLY A 404 16.41 -6.21 -22.20
C GLY A 404 15.91 -7.61 -21.80
N TYR A 405 15.16 -8.30 -22.67
CA TYR A 405 14.75 -9.70 -22.49
C TYR A 405 15.28 -10.56 -23.63
#